data_AF-A0A2H6ERB1-F1
#
_entry.id   AF-A0A2H6ERB1-F1
#
_cell.length_a   1.000
_cell.length_b   1.000
_cell.length_c   1.000
_cell.angle_alpha   90.00
_cell.angle_beta   90.00
_cell.angle_gamma   90.00
#
_symmetry.space_group_name_H-M   'P 1'
#
loop_
_entity.id
_entity.type
_entity.pdbx_description
1 polymer ?
#
loop_
_entity_poly.entity_id
_entity_poly.type
_entity_poly.pdbx_seq_one_letter_code
_entity_poly.pdbx_strand_id
1 'polypeptide(L)' 'MPTVLRIGSFRFHFYSDEGNDPPHIHIEYGASECKYWLAPIALARNKGIKPTKLREIEKLVF' A
#
# COMPACT_ATOMS: atom_id res chain seq x y z
N MET A 1 -12.44 4.14 6.15
CA MET A 1 -11.89 4.10 4.78
C MET A 1 -12.40 2.90 4.00
N PRO A 2 -12.84 3.07 2.75
CA PRO A 2 -13.24 1.95 1.90
C PRO A 2 -12.01 1.10 1.55
N THR A 3 -12.19 -0.22 1.68
CA THR A 3 -11.25 -1.18 1.11
C THR A 3 -11.61 -1.34 -0.36
N VAL A 4 -10.66 -1.17 -1.25
CA VAL A 4 -10.91 -1.27 -2.70
C VAL A 4 -10.56 -2.65 -3.26
N LEU A 5 -9.64 -3.37 -2.60
CA LEU A 5 -9.23 -4.70 -3.01
C LEU A 5 -8.67 -5.50 -1.82
N ARG A 6 -8.88 -6.81 -1.82
CA ARG A 6 -8.21 -7.75 -0.92
C ARG A 6 -7.63 -8.91 -1.73
N ILE A 7 -6.35 -9.19 -1.55
CA ILE A 7 -5.67 -10.35 -2.13
C ILE A 7 -4.99 -11.09 -0.99
N GLY A 8 -5.52 -12.26 -0.63
CA GLY A 8 -5.07 -13.00 0.55
C GLY A 8 -5.14 -12.12 1.80
N SER A 9 -4.02 -11.98 2.51
CA SER A 9 -3.90 -11.16 3.71
C SER A 9 -3.59 -9.69 3.45
N PHE A 10 -3.44 -9.27 2.19
CA PHE A 10 -3.19 -7.88 1.82
C PHE A 10 -4.50 -7.15 1.61
N ARG A 11 -4.63 -5.97 2.24
CA ARG A 11 -5.78 -5.09 2.11
C ARG A 11 -5.34 -3.79 1.48
N PHE A 12 -5.96 -3.45 0.35
CA PHE A 12 -5.72 -2.21 -0.38
C PHE A 12 -6.81 -1.19 -0.06
N HIS A 13 -6.42 0.00 0.38
CA HIS A 13 -7.34 1.08 0.77
C HIS A 13 -6.71 2.46 0.56
N PHE A 14 -7.55 3.49 0.64
CA PHE A 14 -7.13 4.89 0.68
C PHE A 14 -7.41 5.45 2.08
N TYR A 15 -6.74 6.50 2.55
CA TYR A 15 -7.28 7.34 3.63
C TYR A 15 -7.96 8.60 3.09
N SER A 16 -8.89 9.17 3.87
CA SER A 16 -9.77 10.27 3.44
C SER A 16 -9.18 11.62 3.81
N ASP A 17 -8.14 11.60 4.62
CA ASP A 17 -7.50 12.78 5.21
C ASP A 17 -5.97 12.62 5.09
N GLU A 18 -5.46 12.69 3.86
CA GLU A 18 -4.03 12.61 3.54
C GLU A 18 -3.51 13.88 2.82
N GLY A 19 -4.26 14.97 2.93
CA GLY A 19 -3.88 16.28 2.42
C GLY A 19 -3.58 16.29 0.92
N ASN A 20 -2.38 16.77 0.57
CA ASN A 20 -1.93 17.01 -0.81
C ASN A 20 -0.95 15.95 -1.31
N ASP A 21 -0.94 14.76 -0.71
CA ASP A 21 -0.10 13.67 -1.20
C ASP A 21 -0.48 13.30 -2.66
N PRO A 22 0.50 13.04 -3.54
CA PRO A 22 0.22 12.54 -4.90
C PRO A 22 -0.65 11.28 -4.88
N PRO A 23 -1.34 10.92 -5.98
CA PRO A 23 -2.18 9.72 -6.03
C PRO A 23 -1.43 8.48 -5.54
N HIS A 24 -1.98 7.79 -4.53
CA HIS A 24 -1.31 6.69 -3.84
C HIS A 24 -2.30 5.72 -3.24
N ILE A 25 -1.84 4.51 -2.93
CA ILE A 25 -2.62 3.46 -2.27
C ILE A 25 -1.88 2.93 -1.03
N HIS A 26 -2.64 2.60 0.01
CA HIS A 26 -2.13 1.93 1.21
C HIS A 26 -2.41 0.44 1.12
N ILE A 27 -1.48 -0.33 1.65
CA ILE A 27 -1.51 -1.78 1.64
C ILE A 27 -1.18 -2.26 3.05
N GLU A 28 -2.21 -2.74 3.74
CA GLU A 28 -2.13 -3.30 5.09
C GLU A 28 -1.78 -4.80 5.06
N TYR A 29 -0.91 -5.21 5.98
CA TYR A 29 -0.59 -6.61 6.27
C TYR A 29 -0.41 -6.81 7.79
N GLY A 30 -1.40 -7.39 8.44
CA GLY A 30 -1.41 -7.57 9.90
C GLY A 30 -1.37 -6.23 10.63
N ALA A 31 -0.33 -6.00 11.45
CA ALA A 31 -0.09 -4.72 12.14
C ALA A 31 0.85 -3.77 11.38
N SER A 32 1.17 -4.10 10.13
CA SER A 32 2.11 -3.36 9.28
C SER A 32 1.40 -2.80 8.05
N GLU A 33 1.98 -1.76 7.45
CA GLU A 33 1.40 -1.06 6.31
C GLU A 33 2.50 -0.50 5.41
N CYS A 34 2.25 -0.45 4.10
CA CYS A 34 3.06 0.35 3.18
C CYS A 34 2.18 1.21 2.28
N LYS A 35 2.78 2.28 1.74
CA LYS A 35 2.17 3.23 0.81
C LYS A 35 2.93 3.20 -0.50
N TYR A 36 2.21 3.12 -1.62
CA TYR A 36 2.78 3.24 -2.97
C TYR A 36 2.17 4.43 -3.70
N TRP A 37 3.02 5.23 -4.34
CA TRP A 37 2.59 6.20 -5.35
C TRP A 37 2.02 5.44 -6.57
N LEU A 38 1.06 6.03 -7.26
CA LEU A 38 0.49 5.48 -8.50
C LEU A 38 1.15 6.09 -9.75
N ALA A 39 1.82 7.23 -9.62
CA ALA A 39 2.47 7.93 -10.72
C ALA A 39 3.74 8.68 -10.26
N PRO A 40 4.95 8.16 -10.55
CA PRO A 40 5.21 6.80 -11.00
C PRO A 40 4.89 5.77 -9.89
N ILE A 41 4.71 4.51 -10.28
CA ILE A 41 4.55 3.42 -9.30
C ILE A 41 5.85 3.24 -8.52
N ALA A 42 5.82 3.61 -7.23
CA ALA A 42 7.01 3.56 -6.37
C ALA A 42 6.62 3.45 -4.89
N LEU A 43 7.45 2.75 -4.10
CA LEU A 43 7.26 2.67 -2.65
C LEU A 43 7.49 4.05 -2.02
N ALA A 44 6.43 4.61 -1.44
CA ALA A 44 6.44 5.91 -0.79
C ALA A 44 6.78 5.81 0.70
N ARG A 45 6.29 4.76 1.36
CA ARG A 45 6.50 4.53 2.81
C ARG A 45 6.36 3.05 3.12
N ASN A 46 7.21 2.55 4.01
CA ASN A 46 7.07 1.23 4.63
C ASN A 46 7.04 1.36 6.16
N LYS A 47 5.98 0.86 6.79
CA LYS A 47 5.80 0.79 8.23
C LYS A 47 5.74 -0.68 8.66
N GLY A 48 6.91 -1.31 8.73
CA GLY A 48 7.10 -2.63 9.35
C GLY A 48 6.87 -3.84 8.43
N ILE A 49 6.57 -3.65 7.15
CA ILE A 49 6.47 -4.77 6.20
C ILE A 49 7.88 -5.29 5.91
N LYS A 50 8.08 -6.59 6.10
CA LYS A 50 9.36 -7.27 5.83
C LYS A 50 9.69 -7.22 4.33
N PRO A 51 10.98 -7.15 3.94
CA PRO A 51 11.38 -7.08 2.53
C PRO A 51 10.82 -8.20 1.64
N THR A 52 10.68 -9.42 2.18
CA THR A 52 10.07 -10.54 1.46
C THR A 52 8.60 -10.29 1.10
N LYS A 53 7.84 -9.68 2.02
CA LYS A 53 6.44 -9.32 1.80
C LYS A 53 6.29 -8.08 0.93
N LEU A 54 7.19 -7.10 1.03
CA LEU A 54 7.21 -5.98 0.08
C LEU A 54 7.39 -6.47 -1.36
N ARG A 55 8.29 -7.43 -1.62
CA ARG A 55 8.45 -8.01 -2.96
C ARG A 55 7.21 -8.75 -3.46
N GLU A 56 6.42 -9.35 -2.57
CA GLU A 56 5.13 -9.93 -2.95
C GLU A 56 4.14 -8.82 -3.34
N ILE A 57 4.08 -7.74 -2.56
CA ILE A 57 3.24 -6.57 -2.84
C ILE A 57 3.63 -5.88 -4.14
N GLU A 58 4.93 -5.70 -4.42
CA GLU A 58 5.43 -5.10 -5.65
C GLU A 58 4.90 -5.83 -6.89
N LYS A 59 4.82 -7.17 -6.86
CA LYS A 59 4.24 -7.97 -7.95
C LYS A 59 2.74 -7.79 -8.15
N LEU A 60 2.04 -7.19 -7.19
CA LEU A 60 0.60 -6.89 -7.28
C LEU A 60 0.33 -5.46 -7.74
N VAL A 61 1.33 -4.57 -7.64
CA VAL A 61 1.18 -3.14 -7.95
C VAL A 61 1.86 -2.78 -9.29
N PHE A 62 2.95 -3.47 -9.66
CA PHE A 62 3.56 -3.40 -11.00
C PHE A 62 2.87 -4.34 -11.98
#